data_AF-A0A1F8Q2B1-F1
#
_entry.id   AF-A0A1F8Q2B1-F1
#
_cell.length_a   1.000
_cell.length_b   1.000
_cell.length_c   1.000
_cell.angle_alpha   90.00
_cell.angle_beta   90.00
_cell.angle_gamma   90.00
#
_symmetry.space_group_name_H-M   'P 1'
#
loop_
_entity.id
_entity.type
_entity.pdbx_description
1 polymer ?
#
loop_
_entity_poly.entity_id
_entity_poly.type
_entity_poly.pdbx_seq_one_letter_code
_entity_poly.pdbx_strand_id
1 'polypeptide(L)'
;MVLSRALFQAKADFAAGERDAKDLLASVVDLLATEPLVKLQYVSCAHPDTLQELNGQVSQALISLAANIGKTRLIDNVLLEA
;
A
#
# COMPACT_ATOMS: atom_id res chain seq x y z
N MET A 1 8.53 -0.36 11.10
CA MET A 1 7.15 -0.49 11.66
C MET A 1 6.33 -1.38 10.75
N VAL A 2 5.15 -1.85 11.16
CA VAL A 2 4.29 -2.69 10.30
C VAL A 2 3.80 -1.96 9.04
N LEU A 3 3.58 -0.64 9.11
CA LEU A 3 3.22 0.20 7.95
C LEU A 3 4.26 0.13 6.83
N SER A 4 5.52 0.41 7.16
CA SER A 4 6.62 0.35 6.20
C SER A 4 6.86 -1.08 5.68
N ARG A 5 6.67 -2.10 6.52
CA ARG A 5 6.75 -3.51 6.10
C ARG A 5 5.65 -3.87 5.09
N ALA A 6 4.44 -3.37 5.29
CA ALA A 6 3.30 -3.65 4.40
C ALA A 6 3.52 -3.04 3.02
N LEU A 7 3.99 -1.79 2.97
CA LEU A 7 4.34 -1.13 1.71
C LEU A 7 5.51 -1.82 0.99
N PHE A 8 6.55 -2.24 1.73
CA PHE A 8 7.65 -2.99 1.12
C PHE A 8 7.26 -4.40 0.67
N GLN A 9 6.27 -5.02 1.29
CA GLN A 9 5.71 -6.27 0.79
C GLN A 9 5.06 -6.07 -0.57
N ALA A 10 4.18 -5.07 -0.73
CA ALA A 10 3.60 -4.76 -2.03
C ALA A 10 4.66 -4.40 -3.09
N LYS A 11 5.74 -3.71 -2.68
CA LYS A 11 6.89 -3.47 -3.56
C LYS A 11 7.61 -4.75 -3.98
N ALA A 12 7.77 -5.70 -3.07
CA ALA A 12 8.36 -7.00 -3.37
C ALA A 12 7.45 -7.83 -4.30
N ASP A 13 6.14 -7.83 -4.06
CA ASP A 13 5.15 -8.52 -4.89
C ASP A 13 5.16 -7.94 -6.31
N PHE A 14 5.21 -6.61 -6.42
CA PHE A 14 5.40 -5.92 -7.69
C PHE A 14 6.73 -6.32 -8.36
N ALA A 15 7.84 -6.34 -7.64
CA ALA A 15 9.12 -6.79 -8.19
C ALA A 15 9.09 -8.26 -8.65
N ALA A 16 8.27 -9.11 -8.01
CA ALA A 16 8.08 -10.51 -8.36
C ALA A 16 7.15 -10.75 -9.57
N GLY A 17 6.49 -9.70 -10.07
CA GLY A 17 5.65 -9.74 -11.26
C GLY A 17 4.16 -9.53 -11.01
N GLU A 18 3.73 -9.32 -9.76
CA GLU A 18 2.34 -8.92 -9.49
C GLU A 18 2.07 -7.54 -10.08
N ARG A 19 0.97 -7.40 -10.79
CA ARG A 19 0.60 -6.16 -11.49
C ARG A 19 -0.83 -5.75 -11.18
N ASP A 20 -1.66 -6.59 -10.59
CA ASP A 20 -3.02 -6.19 -10.25
C ASP A 20 -3.05 -5.29 -9.01
N ALA A 21 -3.62 -4.09 -9.17
CA ALA A 21 -3.72 -3.11 -8.09
C ALA A 21 -4.49 -3.65 -6.87
N LYS A 22 -5.49 -4.52 -7.05
CA LYS A 22 -6.24 -5.09 -5.93
C LYS A 22 -5.41 -6.08 -5.15
N ASP A 23 -4.65 -6.93 -5.83
CA ASP A 23 -3.79 -7.92 -5.18
C ASP A 23 -2.65 -7.24 -4.40
N LEU A 24 -2.05 -6.19 -4.98
CA LEU A 24 -1.06 -5.35 -4.29
C LEU A 24 -1.65 -4.67 -3.05
N LEU A 25 -2.87 -4.12 -3.13
CA LEU A 25 -3.55 -3.52 -1.99
C LEU A 25 -3.92 -4.55 -0.92
N ALA A 26 -4.39 -5.73 -1.34
CA ALA A 26 -4.73 -6.83 -0.44
C ALA A 26 -3.52 -7.25 0.39
N SER A 27 -2.35 -7.40 -0.25
CA SER A 27 -1.08 -7.70 0.45
C SER A 27 -0.76 -6.68 1.56
N VAL A 28 -0.97 -5.39 1.29
CA VAL A 28 -0.81 -4.34 2.32
C VAL A 28 -1.82 -4.51 3.46
N VAL A 29 -3.09 -4.68 3.13
CA VAL A 29 -4.18 -4.80 4.12
C VAL A 29 -3.97 -6.02 5.01
N ASP A 30 -3.65 -7.17 4.41
CA ASP A 30 -3.46 -8.44 5.11
C ASP A 30 -2.31 -8.35 6.11
N LEU A 31 -1.19 -7.72 5.73
CA LEU A 31 -0.08 -7.55 6.66
C LEU A 31 -0.44 -6.57 7.79
N LEU A 32 -1.16 -5.49 7.51
CA LEU A 32 -1.59 -4.54 8.54
C LEU A 32 -2.58 -5.18 9.52
N ALA A 33 -3.45 -6.08 9.04
CA ALA A 33 -4.41 -6.80 9.87
C ALA A 33 -3.74 -7.70 10.93
N THR A 34 -2.46 -8.06 10.75
CA THR A 34 -1.69 -8.81 11.75
C THR A 34 -1.30 -7.99 12.99
N GLU A 35 -1.42 -6.66 12.95
CA GLU A 35 -1.09 -5.76 14.06
C GLU A 35 -2.35 -5.07 14.60
N PRO A 36 -2.94 -5.55 15.71
CA PRO A 36 -4.22 -5.05 16.22
C PRO A 36 -4.18 -3.60 16.74
N LEU A 37 -2.99 -3.05 17.02
CA LEU A 37 -2.85 -1.65 17.43
C LEU A 37 -3.02 -0.66 16.28
N VAL A 38 -2.95 -1.14 15.04
CA VAL A 38 -3.06 -0.33 13.82
C VAL A 38 -4.52 -0.26 13.39
N LYS A 39 -5.06 0.95 13.33
CA LYS A 39 -6.38 1.23 12.76
C LYS A 39 -6.21 1.88 11.40
N LEU A 40 -6.32 1.08 10.35
CA LEU A 40 -6.26 1.56 8.96
C LEU A 40 -7.42 2.53 8.70
N GLN A 41 -7.10 3.71 8.16
CA GLN A 41 -8.10 4.68 7.71
C GLN A 41 -8.35 4.55 6.21
N TYR A 42 -7.28 4.49 5.43
CA TYR A 42 -7.34 4.24 4.00
C TYR A 42 -6.03 3.61 3.52
N VAL A 43 -6.15 2.87 2.41
CA VAL A 43 -5.05 2.47 1.54
C VAL A 43 -5.53 2.71 0.11
N SER A 44 -4.68 3.25 -0.75
CA SER A 44 -5.02 3.54 -2.14
C SER A 44 -3.83 3.24 -3.05
N CYS A 45 -4.14 2.81 -4.28
CA CYS A 45 -3.21 2.59 -5.36
C CYS A 45 -3.53 3.61 -6.45
N ALA A 46 -2.62 4.54 -6.73
CA ALA A 46 -2.85 5.65 -7.62
C ALA A 46 -1.69 5.84 -8.62
N HIS A 47 -1.94 6.56 -9.71
CA HIS A 47 -0.88 6.95 -10.62
C HIS A 47 0.10 7.91 -9.91
N PRO A 48 1.43 7.71 -10.02
CA PRO A 48 2.41 8.53 -9.31
C PRO A 48 2.29 10.04 -9.59
N ASP A 49 2.04 10.41 -10.85
CA ASP A 49 1.98 11.82 -11.25
C ASP A 49 0.58 12.46 -11.12
N THR A 50 -0.48 11.73 -11.47
CA THR A 50 -1.83 12.30 -11.56
C THR A 50 -2.66 12.07 -10.30
N LEU A 51 -2.22 11.18 -9.41
CA LEU A 51 -2.93 10.73 -8.21
C LEU A 51 -4.32 10.14 -8.50
N GLN A 52 -4.60 9.78 -9.76
CA GLN A 52 -5.83 9.07 -10.12
C GLN A 52 -5.74 7.62 -9.66
N GLU A 53 -6.79 7.14 -9.01
CA GLU A 53 -6.84 5.75 -8.55
C GLU A 53 -6.78 4.78 -9.74
N LEU A 54 -5.90 3.79 -9.59
CA LEU A 54 -5.69 2.77 -10.60
C LEU A 54 -6.48 1.51 -10.24
N ASN A 55 -7.00 0.85 -11.27
CA ASN A 55 -7.73 -0.40 -11.15
C ASN A 55 -7.19 -1.39 -12.18
N GLY A 56 -7.10 -2.67 -11.79
CA GLY A 56 -6.57 -3.73 -12.65
C GLY A 56 -5.04 -3.67 -12.76
N GLN A 57 -4.50 -4.05 -13.92
CA GLN A 57 -3.05 -4.12 -14.13
C GLN A 57 -2.40 -2.73 -14.18
N VAL A 58 -1.33 -2.55 -13.40
CA VAL A 58 -0.54 -1.32 -13.31
C VAL A 58 0.92 -1.57 -13.70
N SER A 59 1.49 -0.67 -14.50
CA SER A 59 2.92 -0.67 -14.86
C SER A 59 3.77 0.17 -13.91
N GLN A 60 3.14 1.11 -13.21
CA GLN A 60 3.69 1.92 -12.15
C GLN A 60 2.55 2.35 -11.23
N ALA A 61 2.81 2.50 -9.95
CA ALA A 61 1.80 2.94 -8.99
C ALA A 61 2.42 3.57 -7.75
N LEU A 62 1.73 4.52 -7.16
CA LEU A 62 1.96 5.02 -5.82
C LEU A 62 0.95 4.36 -4.88
N ILE A 63 1.44 3.46 -4.02
CA ILE A 63 0.61 2.95 -2.92
C ILE A 63 0.78 3.91 -1.75
N SER A 64 -0.34 4.40 -1.22
CA SER A 64 -0.36 5.29 -0.06
C SER A 64 -1.36 4.80 0.98
N LEU A 65 -1.07 5.08 2.26
CA LEU A 65 -1.93 4.69 3.36
C LEU A 65 -1.96 5.76 4.45
N ALA A 66 -3.01 5.71 5.27
CA ALA A 66 -3.04 6.35 6.58
C ALA A 66 -3.60 5.41 7.63
N ALA A 67 -3.00 5.42 8.82
CA ALA A 67 -3.46 4.62 9.94
C ALA A 67 -3.24 5.34 11.27
N ASN A 68 -4.06 5.01 12.27
CA ASN A 68 -3.84 5.43 13.65
C ASN A 68 -3.15 4.34 14.45
N ILE A 69 -2.15 4.72 15.23
CA ILE A 69 -1.54 3.90 16.28
C ILE A 69 -1.76 4.61 17.61
N GLY A 70 -2.72 4.13 18.39
CA GLY A 70 -3.22 4.86 19.56
C GLY A 70 -3.82 6.21 19.15
N LYS A 71 -3.19 7.31 19.57
CA LYS A 71 -3.60 8.70 19.24
C LYS A 71 -2.83 9.29 18.04
N THR A 72 -1.77 8.62 17.60
CA THR A 72 -0.90 9.15 16.54
C THR A 72 -1.42 8.72 15.19
N ARG A 73 -1.68 9.69 14.31
CA ARG A 73 -2.01 9.43 12.90
C ARG A 73 -0.72 9.41 12.09
N LEU A 74 -0.48 8.32 11.39
CA LEU A 74 0.65 8.16 10.49
C LEU A 74 0.15 8.03 9.06
N ILE A 75 0.95 8.56 8.14
CA ILE A 75 0.81 8.36 6.70
C ILE A 75 2.11 7.79 6.18
N ASP A 76 2.02 6.97 5.14
CA ASP A 76 3.19 6.41 4.47
C ASP A 76 2.83 6.07 3.03
N ASN A 77 3.83 6.02 2.15
CA ASN A 77 3.63 5.72 0.74
C ASN A 77 4.88 5.07 0.13
N VAL A 78 4.68 4.31 -0.96
CA VAL A 78 5.77 3.71 -1.73
C VAL A 78 5.48 3.81 -3.21
N LEU A 79 6.53 4.13 -3.98
CA LEU A 79 6.50 4.09 -5.43
C LEU A 79 6.84 2.67 -5.92
N LEU A 80 5.98 2.15 -6.78
CA LEU A 80 6.13 0.92 -7.54
C LEU A 80 6.52 1.29 -8.97
N GLU A 81 7.73 0.92 -9.35
CA GLU A 81 8.31 1.11 -10.67
C GLU A 81 9.18 -0.12 -10.98
N ALA A 82 9.27 -0.47 -12.27
CA ALA A 82 10.02 -1.63 -12.76
C ALA A 82 11.50 -1.31 -12.93
#